data_AF-A0A7S1HKU6-F1
#
_entry.id   AF-A0A7S1HKU6-F1
#
_cell.length_a   1.000
_cell.length_b   1.000
_cell.length_c   1.000
_cell.angle_alpha   90.00
_cell.angle_beta   90.00
_cell.angle_gamma   90.00
#
_symmetry.space_group_name_H-M   'P 1'
#
loop_
_entity.id
_entity.type
_entity.pdbx_description
1 polymer ?
#
loop_
_entity_poly.entity_id
_entity_poly.type
_entity_poly.pdbx_seq_one_letter_code
_entity_poly.pdbx_strand_id
1 'polypeptide(L)'
;AGLIKIRGDQCWRDLTCMLYHFETQPVPNPLSWYFHNLPREAQLFSTAANHVVELICPFLLLIPYRPVMLLGGLIQILFQAVLIISGNLSFLNWLTIAPAIACLDDAFLAPFFSKSSVQKALSLRAREKGGDRTAAGRVWKAVRLWK
;
A
#
# COMPACT_ATOMS: atom_id res chain seq x y z
N ALA A 1 3.39 -4.96 10.82
CA ALA A 1 2.49 -5.38 11.92
C ALA A 1 2.64 -6.87 12.25
N GLY A 2 2.81 -7.75 11.25
CA GLY A 2 2.84 -9.21 11.44
C GLY A 2 3.86 -9.75 12.46
N LEU A 3 5.08 -9.20 12.49
CA LEU A 3 6.10 -9.64 13.45
C LEU A 3 5.71 -9.40 14.91
N ILE A 4 5.00 -8.30 15.19
CA ILE A 4 4.52 -7.97 16.54
C ILE A 4 3.41 -8.94 16.94
N LYS A 5 2.53 -9.32 15.99
CA LYS A 5 1.45 -10.29 16.21
C LYS A 5 2.01 -11.68 16.57
N ILE A 6 3.00 -12.19 15.83
CA ILE A 6 3.67 -13.48 16.12
C ILE A 6 4.36 -13.48 17.49
N ARG A 7 4.92 -12.33 17.88
CA ARG A 7 5.57 -12.16 19.18
C ARG A 7 4.56 -12.05 20.33
N GLY A 8 3.41 -11.43 20.08
CA GLY A 8 2.49 -10.98 21.11
C GLY A 8 1.75 -12.10 21.84
N ASP A 9 1.19 -13.06 21.10
CA ASP A 9 0.33 -14.10 21.69
C ASP A 9 0.38 -15.42 20.91
N GLN A 10 0.08 -16.54 21.58
CA GLN A 10 0.11 -17.88 20.99
C GLN A 10 -0.97 -18.08 19.93
N CYS A 11 -2.13 -17.43 20.05
CA CYS A 11 -3.22 -17.50 19.08
C CYS A 11 -2.82 -17.17 17.63
N TRP A 12 -1.82 -16.30 17.45
CA TRP A 12 -1.33 -15.89 16.15
C TRP A 12 -0.49 -16.99 15.51
N ARG A 13 0.19 -17.79 16.34
CA ARG A 13 0.98 -18.96 15.92
C ARG A 13 0.09 -20.15 15.63
N ASP A 14 -0.96 -20.33 16.44
CA ASP A 14 -1.95 -21.40 16.27
C ASP A 14 -3.01 -21.07 15.20
N LEU A 15 -2.92 -19.89 14.57
CA LEU A 15 -3.84 -19.36 13.55
C LEU A 15 -5.29 -19.17 14.04
N THR A 16 -5.56 -19.34 15.33
CA THR A 16 -6.88 -19.25 15.96
C THR A 16 -7.33 -17.83 16.25
N CYS A 17 -6.44 -16.84 16.13
CA CYS A 17 -6.70 -15.49 16.62
C CYS A 17 -7.94 -14.82 15.98
N MET A 18 -8.28 -15.15 14.73
CA MET A 18 -9.49 -14.61 14.05
C MET A 18 -10.82 -15.19 14.57
N LEU A 19 -10.83 -16.25 15.38
CA LEU A 19 -12.05 -16.84 15.96
C LEU A 19 -12.76 -15.85 16.89
N TYR A 20 -11.98 -15.12 17.69
CA TYR A 20 -12.48 -14.17 18.68
C TYR A 20 -12.17 -12.71 18.32
N HIS A 21 -11.38 -12.49 17.26
CA HIS A 21 -10.99 -11.14 16.83
C HIS A 21 -12.18 -10.21 16.62
N PHE A 22 -13.26 -10.70 16.02
CA PHE A 22 -14.46 -9.90 15.73
C PHE A 22 -15.30 -9.58 16.97
N GLU A 23 -15.17 -10.33 18.05
CA GLU A 23 -15.87 -10.08 19.32
C GLU A 23 -15.17 -8.98 20.13
N THR A 24 -13.84 -8.97 20.12
CA THR A 24 -13.01 -8.09 20.97
C THR A 24 -12.51 -6.84 20.24
N GLN A 25 -13.03 -6.55 19.05
CA GLN A 25 -12.60 -5.40 18.26
C GLN A 25 -13.01 -4.08 18.94
N PRO A 26 -12.14 -3.07 18.98
CA PRO A 26 -12.44 -1.78 19.61
C PRO A 26 -13.49 -0.96 18.85
N VAL A 27 -13.66 -1.20 17.54
CA VAL A 27 -14.63 -0.52 16.68
C VAL A 27 -15.37 -1.56 15.82
N PRO A 28 -16.33 -2.29 16.41
CA PRO A 28 -17.09 -3.30 15.67
C PRO A 28 -17.99 -2.61 14.64
N ASN A 29 -18.15 -3.23 13.48
CA ASN A 29 -19.06 -2.76 12.44
C ASN A 29 -20.21 -3.77 12.23
N PRO A 30 -21.31 -3.41 11.54
CA PRO A 30 -22.42 -4.33 11.29
C PRO A 30 -22.03 -5.62 10.54
N LEU A 31 -20.96 -5.56 9.74
CA LEU A 31 -20.41 -6.71 9.02
C LEU A 31 -19.56 -7.62 9.92
N SER A 32 -18.99 -7.11 11.02
CA SER A 32 -18.21 -7.89 11.97
C SER A 32 -19.00 -9.07 12.53
N TRP A 33 -20.33 -8.91 12.71
CA TRP A 33 -21.20 -10.02 13.09
C TRP A 33 -21.24 -11.14 12.04
N TYR A 34 -21.34 -10.79 10.76
CA TYR A 34 -21.28 -11.78 9.67
C TYR A 34 -19.92 -12.47 9.63
N PHE A 35 -18.82 -11.71 9.80
CA PHE A 35 -17.46 -12.26 9.82
C PHE A 35 -17.21 -13.21 11.00
N HIS A 36 -17.79 -12.91 12.16
CA HIS A 36 -17.75 -13.78 13.32
C HIS A 36 -18.45 -15.12 13.08
N ASN A 37 -19.54 -15.13 12.30
CA ASN A 37 -20.30 -16.35 11.99
C ASN A 37 -19.71 -17.17 10.82
N LEU A 38 -18.56 -16.79 10.26
CA LEU A 38 -17.89 -17.63 9.25
C LEU A 38 -17.40 -18.96 9.85
N PRO A 39 -17.35 -20.04 9.05
CA PRO A 39 -16.83 -21.31 9.51
C PRO A 39 -15.38 -21.19 9.95
N ARG A 40 -15.00 -22.00 10.95
CA ARG A 40 -13.66 -22.00 11.57
C ARG A 40 -12.53 -22.01 10.55
N GLU A 41 -12.65 -22.83 9.51
CA GLU A 41 -11.62 -22.94 8.46
C GLU A 41 -11.37 -21.62 7.72
N ALA A 42 -12.42 -20.84 7.46
CA ALA A 42 -12.30 -19.53 6.83
C ALA A 42 -11.61 -18.52 7.75
N GLN A 43 -11.83 -18.62 9.06
CA GLN A 43 -11.18 -17.77 10.05
C GLN A 43 -9.69 -18.12 10.19
N LEU A 44 -9.34 -19.41 10.24
CA LEU A 44 -7.94 -19.85 10.22
C LEU A 44 -7.20 -19.38 8.95
N PHE A 45 -7.83 -19.54 7.79
CA PHE A 45 -7.30 -19.04 6.52
C PHE A 45 -7.11 -17.53 6.55
N SER A 46 -8.07 -16.79 7.12
CA SER A 46 -7.96 -15.34 7.28
C SER A 46 -6.78 -14.95 8.16
N THR A 47 -6.50 -15.67 9.26
CA THR A 47 -5.32 -15.43 10.10
C THR A 47 -4.03 -15.67 9.32
N ALA A 48 -3.95 -16.76 8.54
CA ALA A 48 -2.80 -17.08 7.73
C ALA A 48 -2.57 -16.03 6.62
N ALA A 49 -3.63 -15.62 5.92
CA ALA A 49 -3.57 -14.56 4.92
C ALA A 49 -3.08 -13.23 5.51
N ASN A 50 -3.55 -12.87 6.72
CA ASN A 50 -3.05 -11.70 7.44
C ASN A 50 -1.53 -11.78 7.66
N HIS A 51 -1.01 -12.93 8.10
CA HIS A 51 0.43 -13.12 8.29
C HIS A 51 1.20 -12.96 6.99
N VAL A 52 0.75 -13.61 5.92
CA VAL A 52 1.41 -13.58 4.62
C VAL A 52 1.47 -12.15 4.09
N VAL A 53 0.36 -11.43 4.10
CA VAL A 53 0.33 -10.05 3.57
C VAL A 53 1.16 -9.12 4.46
N GLU A 54 1.00 -9.16 5.77
CA GLU A 54 1.73 -8.24 6.66
C GLU A 54 3.24 -8.51 6.75
N LEU A 55 3.69 -9.70 6.40
CA LEU A 55 5.12 -10.05 6.38
C LEU A 55 5.72 -9.88 4.99
N ILE A 56 5.07 -10.37 3.93
CA ILE A 56 5.64 -10.38 2.58
C ILE A 56 5.46 -9.03 1.90
N CYS A 57 4.27 -8.43 2.00
CA CYS A 57 3.93 -7.25 1.23
C CYS A 57 4.85 -6.04 1.47
N PRO A 58 5.30 -5.74 2.71
CA PRO A 58 6.28 -4.68 2.94
C PRO A 58 7.59 -4.88 2.18
N PHE A 59 8.07 -6.12 2.02
CA PHE A 59 9.29 -6.39 1.24
C PHE A 59 9.07 -6.18 -0.26
N LEU A 60 7.88 -6.49 -0.79
CA LEU A 60 7.56 -6.25 -2.20
C LEU A 60 7.62 -4.76 -2.56
N LEU A 61 7.25 -3.88 -1.63
CA LEU A 61 7.34 -2.43 -1.83
C LEU A 61 8.79 -1.91 -1.86
N LEU A 62 9.72 -2.62 -1.21
CA LEU A 62 11.13 -2.22 -1.12
C LEU A 62 11.99 -2.73 -2.29
N ILE A 63 11.50 -3.68 -3.08
CA ILE A 63 12.22 -4.20 -4.24
C ILE A 63 12.11 -3.16 -5.38
N PRO A 64 13.22 -2.63 -5.94
CA PRO A 64 13.21 -1.61 -6.98
C PRO A 64 12.86 -2.18 -8.37
N TYR A 65 11.85 -3.05 -8.43
CA TYR A 65 11.35 -3.67 -9.65
C TYR A 65 9.88 -3.33 -9.83
N ARG A 66 9.60 -2.50 -10.85
CA ARG A 66 8.30 -1.86 -11.09
C ARG A 66 7.07 -2.78 -10.97
N PRO A 67 6.99 -3.95 -11.64
CA PRO A 67 5.78 -4.76 -11.55
C PRO A 67 5.58 -5.39 -10.17
N VAL A 68 6.66 -5.66 -9.42
CA VAL A 68 6.58 -6.18 -8.05
C VAL A 68 6.10 -5.10 -7.08
N MET A 69 6.57 -3.85 -7.23
CA MET A 69 6.06 -2.72 -6.44
C MET A 69 4.58 -2.46 -6.69
N LEU A 70 4.13 -2.52 -7.96
CA LEU A 70 2.72 -2.36 -8.32
C LEU A 70 1.86 -3.48 -7.71
N LEU A 71 2.30 -4.73 -7.84
CA LEU A 71 1.61 -5.88 -7.26
C LEU A 71 1.53 -5.77 -5.72
N GLY A 72 2.64 -5.44 -5.06
CA GLY A 72 2.69 -5.22 -3.62
C GLY A 72 1.77 -4.08 -3.18
N GLY A 73 1.79 -2.95 -3.89
CA GLY A 73 0.90 -1.81 -3.60
C GLY A 73 -0.58 -2.18 -3.70
N LEU A 74 -0.96 -2.90 -4.76
CA LEU A 74 -2.33 -3.37 -4.96
C LEU A 74 -2.78 -4.37 -3.89
N ILE A 75 -1.95 -5.37 -3.58
CA ILE A 75 -2.24 -6.34 -2.52
C ILE A 75 -2.42 -5.62 -1.19
N GLN A 76 -1.54 -4.68 -0.86
CA GLN A 76 -1.62 -3.91 0.38
C GLN A 76 -2.91 -3.10 0.47
N ILE A 77 -3.29 -2.39 -0.59
CA ILE A 77 -4.53 -1.59 -0.63
C ILE A 77 -5.76 -2.49 -0.48
N LEU A 78 -5.83 -3.59 -1.23
CA LEU A 78 -6.93 -4.55 -1.16
C LEU A 78 -7.06 -5.16 0.23
N PHE A 79 -5.95 -5.56 0.83
CA PHE A 79 -5.92 -6.12 2.17
C PHE A 79 -6.41 -5.10 3.22
N GLN A 80 -5.96 -3.85 3.14
CA GLN A 80 -6.44 -2.80 4.05
C GLN A 80 -7.92 -2.48 3.84
N ALA A 81 -8.43 -2.56 2.60
CA ALA A 81 -9.86 -2.43 2.33
C ALA A 81 -10.69 -3.55 2.99
N VAL A 82 -10.23 -4.81 2.92
CA VAL A 82 -10.86 -5.94 3.63
C VAL A 82 -10.85 -5.72 5.14
N LEU A 83 -9.75 -5.20 5.70
CA LEU A 83 -9.70 -4.85 7.12
C LEU A 83 -10.75 -3.77 7.44
N ILE A 84 -10.80 -2.65 6.71
CA ILE A 84 -11.81 -1.60 6.94
C ILE A 84 -13.25 -2.15 6.89
N ILE A 85 -13.55 -3.04 5.93
CA ILE A 85 -14.88 -3.65 5.76
C ILE A 85 -15.21 -4.65 6.87
N SER A 86 -14.22 -5.37 7.41
CA SER A 86 -14.44 -6.42 8.43
C SER A 86 -14.31 -5.92 9.86
N GLY A 87 -13.54 -4.85 10.08
CA GLY A 87 -13.26 -4.24 11.39
C GLY A 87 -12.36 -3.01 11.29
N ASN A 88 -12.82 -1.86 11.76
CA ASN A 88 -12.11 -0.61 11.50
C ASN A 88 -10.95 -0.38 12.51
N LEU A 89 -9.70 -0.57 12.08
CA LEU A 89 -8.49 -0.16 12.83
C LEU A 89 -8.24 1.36 12.78
N SER A 90 -9.21 2.12 12.25
CA SER A 90 -9.21 3.57 12.13
C SER A 90 -7.95 4.07 11.42
N PHE A 91 -7.15 4.88 12.11
CA PHE A 91 -5.97 5.55 11.58
C PHE A 91 -4.89 4.60 11.01
N LEU A 92 -4.72 3.40 11.58
CA LEU A 92 -3.67 2.48 11.16
C LEU A 92 -3.87 1.93 9.74
N ASN A 93 -5.12 1.74 9.33
CA ASN A 93 -5.43 1.30 7.96
C ASN A 93 -4.93 2.34 6.94
N TRP A 94 -5.21 3.62 7.20
CA TRP A 94 -4.82 4.74 6.33
C TRP A 94 -3.31 4.95 6.25
N LEU A 95 -2.62 4.87 7.39
CA LEU A 95 -1.16 4.93 7.43
C LEU A 95 -0.50 3.84 6.57
N THR A 96 -1.15 2.69 6.47
CA THR A 96 -0.63 1.55 5.70
C THR A 96 -0.96 1.66 4.20
N ILE A 97 -2.09 2.30 3.86
CA ILE A 97 -2.50 2.57 2.47
C ILE A 97 -1.64 3.68 1.84
N ALA A 98 -1.29 4.73 2.59
CA ALA A 98 -0.56 5.88 2.06
C ALA A 98 0.74 5.52 1.29
N PRO A 99 1.68 4.73 1.84
CA PRO A 99 2.88 4.32 1.09
C PRO A 99 2.58 3.36 -0.07
N ALA A 100 1.50 2.58 0.02
CA ALA A 100 1.09 1.69 -1.07
C ALA A 100 0.58 2.49 -2.29
N ILE A 101 -0.16 3.59 -2.07
CA ILE A 101 -0.56 4.51 -3.13
C ILE A 101 0.68 5.15 -3.78
N ALA A 102 1.69 5.52 -3.00
CA ALA A 102 2.93 6.09 -3.54
C ALA A 102 3.71 5.13 -4.47
N CYS A 103 3.44 3.81 -4.37
CA CYS A 103 4.03 2.81 -5.27
C CYS A 103 3.27 2.67 -6.61
N LEU A 104 2.07 3.24 -6.72
CA LEU A 104 1.30 3.27 -7.97
C LEU A 104 1.83 4.38 -8.87
N ASP A 105 2.65 4.00 -9.85
CA ASP A 105 3.25 4.90 -10.85
C ASP A 105 2.19 5.69 -11.65
N ASP A 106 2.52 6.90 -12.07
CA ASP A 106 1.64 7.78 -12.86
C ASP A 106 1.16 7.10 -14.15
N ALA A 107 1.98 6.21 -14.72
CA ALA A 107 1.59 5.42 -15.89
C ALA A 107 0.49 4.39 -15.58
N PHE A 108 0.44 3.86 -14.35
CA PHE A 108 -0.63 2.97 -13.89
C PHE A 108 -1.90 3.76 -13.56
N LEU A 109 -1.76 4.98 -13.03
CA LEU A 109 -2.88 5.82 -12.64
C LEU A 109 -3.50 6.61 -13.81
N ALA A 110 -2.75 6.85 -14.89
CA ALA A 110 -3.19 7.64 -16.05
C ALA A 110 -4.57 7.23 -16.63
N PRO A 111 -4.96 5.94 -16.71
CA PRO A 111 -6.28 5.55 -17.21
C PRO A 111 -7.45 5.99 -16.32
N PHE A 112 -7.21 6.23 -15.02
CA PHE A 112 -8.25 6.66 -14.07
C PHE A 112 -8.53 8.16 -14.11
N PHE A 113 -7.73 8.94 -14.85
CA PHE A 113 -7.87 10.39 -14.95
C PHE A 113 -8.31 10.83 -16.35
N SER A 114 -8.93 12.03 -16.43
CA SER A 114 -9.29 12.62 -17.72
C SER A 114 -8.07 12.86 -18.61
N LYS A 115 -8.24 12.69 -19.93
CA LYS A 115 -7.19 12.95 -20.94
C LYS A 115 -6.60 14.36 -20.81
N SER A 116 -7.41 15.36 -20.45
CA SER A 116 -6.96 16.74 -20.24
C SER A 116 -6.01 16.88 -19.05
N SER A 117 -6.29 16.20 -17.94
CA SER A 117 -5.44 16.16 -16.74
C SER A 117 -4.10 15.48 -17.04
N VAL A 118 -4.12 14.36 -17.76
CA VAL A 118 -2.91 13.64 -18.16
C VAL A 118 -2.04 14.49 -19.10
N GLN A 119 -2.64 15.15 -20.10
CA GLN A 119 -1.91 16.06 -21.00
C GLN A 119 -1.31 17.26 -20.25
N LYS A 120 -2.01 17.81 -19.26
CA LYS A 120 -1.48 18.87 -18.39
C LYS A 120 -0.27 18.37 -17.59
N ALA A 121 -0.36 17.18 -16.99
CA ALA A 121 0.77 16.59 -16.24
C ALA A 121 1.99 16.31 -17.14
N LEU A 122 1.76 15.77 -18.34
CA LEU A 122 2.83 15.54 -19.33
C LEU A 122 3.49 16.84 -19.80
N SER A 123 2.71 17.90 -20.03
CA SER A 123 3.27 19.19 -20.44
C SER A 123 4.06 19.86 -19.32
N LEU A 124 3.65 19.73 -18.04
CA LEU A 124 4.44 20.18 -16.89
C LEU A 124 5.77 19.42 -16.79
N ARG A 125 5.76 18.09 -16.89
CA ARG A 125 6.98 17.25 -16.92
C ARG A 125 7.93 17.63 -18.07
N ALA A 126 7.37 17.96 -19.25
CA ALA A 126 8.16 18.39 -20.40
C ALA A 126 8.81 19.76 -20.16
N ARG A 127 8.09 20.71 -19.53
CA ARG A 127 8.62 22.03 -19.14
C ARG A 127 9.74 21.92 -18.10
N GLU A 128 9.58 21.06 -17.09
CA GLU A 128 10.63 20.81 -16.07
C GLU A 128 11.90 20.25 -16.71
N LYS A 129 11.80 19.19 -17.53
CA LYS A 129 12.97 18.63 -18.24
C LYS A 129 13.65 19.64 -19.16
N GLY A 130 12.89 20.53 -19.79
CA GLY A 130 13.43 21.62 -20.62
C GLY A 130 14.16 22.68 -19.79
N GLY A 131 13.61 23.04 -18.63
CA GLY A 131 14.23 23.97 -17.67
C GLY A 131 15.56 23.44 -17.14
N ASP A 132 15.60 22.18 -16.71
CA ASP A 132 16.81 21.52 -16.21
C ASP A 132 17.92 21.44 -17.25
N ARG A 133 17.59 21.09 -18.49
CA ARG A 133 18.57 21.08 -19.60
C ARG A 133 19.15 22.47 -19.88
N THR A 134 18.32 23.50 -19.78
CA THR A 134 18.73 24.89 -20.02
C THR A 134 19.58 25.42 -18.86
N ALA A 135 19.29 25.02 -17.63
CA ALA A 135 20.08 25.34 -16.44
C ALA A 135 21.45 24.63 -16.47
N ALA A 136 21.46 23.31 -16.74
CA ALA A 136 22.68 22.53 -16.88
C ALA A 136 23.58 23.07 -18.00
N GLY A 137 23.01 23.44 -19.15
CA GLY A 137 23.74 24.06 -20.25
C GLY A 137 24.38 25.41 -19.88
N ARG A 138 23.70 26.24 -19.08
CA ARG A 138 24.26 27.50 -18.57
C ARG A 138 25.41 27.26 -17.59
N VAL A 139 25.27 26.29 -16.69
CA VAL A 139 26.33 25.92 -15.73
C VAL A 139 27.58 25.43 -16.47
N TRP A 140 27.43 24.53 -17.44
CA TRP A 140 28.56 24.03 -18.24
C TRP A 140 29.24 25.14 -19.06
N LYS A 141 28.46 26.09 -19.60
CA LYS A 141 29.02 27.23 -20.34
C LYS A 141 29.80 28.17 -19.41
N ALA A 142 29.30 28.43 -18.19
CA ALA A 142 29.98 29.25 -17.19
C ALA A 142 31.29 28.59 -16.70
N VAL A 143 31.27 27.27 -16.44
CA VAL A 143 32.48 26.51 -16.06
C VAL A 143 33.54 26.53 -17.17
N ARG A 144 33.11 26.49 -18.44
CA ARG A 144 34.03 26.56 -19.60
C ARG A 144 34.64 27.94 -19.81
N LEU A 145 33.98 29.01 -19.37
CA LEU A 145 34.48 30.39 -19.44
C LEU A 145 35.49 30.74 -18.33
N TRP A 146 35.61 29.88 -17.32
CA TRP A 146 36.55 30.01 -16.19
C TRP A 146 37.83 29.16 -16.33
N LYS A 147 38.03 28.53 -17.48
CA LYS A 147 39.28 27.87 -17.88
C LYS A 147 39.92 28.66 -19.02
#